data_AF-A0A1S3MGZ7-F1
#
_entry.id   AF-A0A1S3MGZ7-F1
#
_cell.length_a   1.000
_cell.length_b   1.000
_cell.length_c   1.000
_cell.angle_alpha   90.00
_cell.angle_beta   90.00
_cell.angle_gamma   90.00
#
_symmetry.space_group_name_H-M   'P 1'
#
loop_
_entity.id
_entity.type
_entity.pdbx_description
1 polymer ?
#
loop_
_entity_poly.entity_id
_entity_poly.type
_entity_poly.pdbx_seq_one_letter_code
_entity_poly.pdbx_strand_id
1 'polypeptide(L)'
;MYEILTIPSPLVPVSPASPREPTVTCRSNTYPKGFYCSWHLQHPTSIPTDFDVTVLHNQKSLEVTRDVVHKNRCHVQFPEVFSSYPYRVNVTAVNALGKASTAITFEEFNIVKPDPPERVVATPSNVRRLEVTWNSPSTWPDVEIFPLKYFLRYRPLIRDQWQHVELSDSTAHTITDAYAGKEYIIQVATKDMEIGTWSDWSVAVYATPWMDEPKQIPSTTEQELLLETTPSPPPPSAEPHRAGVPVGRASSSLHLLSPLLWSSCLLQGALTLALM
;
A
#
# COMPACT_ATOMS: atom_id res chain seq x y z
N MET A 1 -5.96 53.44 -1.18
CA MET A 1 -6.22 52.16 -0.51
C MET A 1 -7.72 52.14 -0.23
N TYR A 2 -8.51 51.51 -1.09
CA TYR A 2 -9.96 51.37 -0.91
C TYR A 2 -10.22 49.91 -0.54
N GLU A 3 -10.62 49.66 0.71
CA GLU A 3 -11.13 48.37 1.15
C GLU A 3 -12.50 48.15 0.52
N ILE A 4 -12.60 47.13 -0.33
CA ILE A 4 -13.88 46.65 -0.85
C ILE A 4 -14.50 45.80 0.27
N LEU A 5 -15.52 46.35 0.94
CA LEU A 5 -16.39 45.57 1.81
C LEU A 5 -17.12 44.52 0.97
N THR A 6 -16.72 43.26 1.11
CA THR A 6 -17.48 42.11 0.63
C THR A 6 -18.74 41.96 1.49
N ILE A 7 -19.88 42.32 0.93
CA ILE A 7 -21.20 42.07 1.52
C ILE A 7 -21.39 40.54 1.56
N PRO A 8 -21.70 39.92 2.70
CA PRO A 8 -22.01 38.50 2.75
C PRO A 8 -23.31 38.26 1.97
N SER A 9 -23.27 37.33 1.01
CA SER A 9 -24.46 36.89 0.28
C SER A 9 -25.58 36.49 1.26
N PRO A 10 -26.84 36.87 1.01
CA PRO A 10 -27.94 36.50 1.88
C PRO A 10 -28.06 34.97 1.93
N LEU A 11 -28.08 34.42 3.15
CA LEU A 11 -28.37 33.00 3.37
C LEU A 11 -29.76 32.72 2.83
N VAL A 12 -29.85 32.01 1.70
CA VAL A 12 -31.13 31.55 1.16
C VAL A 12 -31.77 30.66 2.23
N PRO A 13 -32.98 30.98 2.73
CA PRO A 13 -33.67 30.13 3.69
C PRO A 13 -33.93 28.78 3.02
N VAL A 14 -33.33 27.71 3.55
CA VAL A 14 -33.55 26.37 3.03
C VAL A 14 -34.97 25.94 3.45
N SER A 15 -35.88 25.86 2.50
CA SER A 15 -37.29 25.56 2.74
C SER A 15 -37.49 24.16 3.34
N PRO A 16 -38.43 23.97 4.28
CA PRO A 16 -38.85 22.66 4.75
C PRO A 16 -39.23 21.74 3.58
N ALA A 17 -38.74 20.51 3.58
CA ALA A 17 -39.01 19.54 2.54
C ALA A 17 -39.38 18.15 3.10
N SER A 18 -40.22 17.42 2.37
CA SER A 18 -40.44 15.98 2.58
C SER A 18 -39.14 15.23 2.35
N PRO A 19 -38.84 14.16 3.12
CA PRO A 19 -37.64 13.38 2.91
C PRO A 19 -37.69 12.70 1.54
N ARG A 20 -36.53 12.54 0.93
CA ARG A 20 -36.29 11.67 -0.23
C ARG A 20 -35.72 10.33 0.26
N GLU A 21 -35.58 9.39 -0.66
CA GLU A 21 -34.99 8.08 -0.41
C GLU A 21 -33.59 8.23 0.22
N PRO A 22 -33.36 7.69 1.43
CA PRO A 22 -32.04 7.74 2.05
C PRO A 22 -31.05 6.84 1.31
N THR A 23 -29.78 7.23 1.25
CA THR A 23 -28.71 6.34 0.78
C THR A 23 -28.32 5.42 1.91
N VAL A 24 -28.47 4.10 1.72
CA VAL A 24 -28.20 3.07 2.73
C VAL A 24 -26.98 2.26 2.34
N THR A 25 -26.07 2.05 3.28
CA THR A 25 -24.89 1.19 3.12
C THR A 25 -24.77 0.27 4.32
N CYS A 26 -24.36 -0.98 4.09
CA CYS A 26 -24.10 -1.94 5.17
C CYS A 26 -22.69 -2.51 5.04
N ARG A 27 -22.07 -2.80 6.18
CA ARG A 27 -20.69 -3.30 6.27
C ARG A 27 -20.51 -4.16 7.51
N SER A 28 -19.73 -5.22 7.38
CA SER A 28 -19.25 -6.05 8.47
C SER A 28 -17.73 -5.90 8.62
N ASN A 29 -17.30 -5.21 9.67
CA ASN A 29 -15.90 -5.11 10.10
C ASN A 29 -15.60 -6.02 11.31
N THR A 30 -16.61 -6.74 11.80
CA THR A 30 -16.59 -7.59 13.01
C THR A 30 -17.01 -9.02 12.69
N TYR A 31 -16.89 -9.47 11.43
CA TYR A 31 -17.30 -10.80 11.02
C TYR A 31 -16.63 -11.89 11.88
N PRO A 32 -17.36 -12.94 12.29
CA PRO A 32 -18.75 -13.28 11.98
C PRO A 32 -19.74 -12.81 13.07
N LYS A 33 -19.41 -11.81 13.89
CA LYS A 33 -20.29 -11.38 14.98
C LYS A 33 -21.54 -10.65 14.48
N GLY A 34 -21.36 -9.72 13.56
CA GLY A 34 -22.47 -8.91 13.07
C GLY A 34 -22.02 -7.89 12.03
N PHE A 35 -22.96 -7.07 11.60
CA PHE A 35 -22.76 -5.97 10.67
C PHE A 35 -23.47 -4.73 11.17
N TYR A 36 -23.09 -3.59 10.60
CA TYR A 36 -23.80 -2.34 10.78
C TYR A 36 -24.32 -1.82 9.44
N CYS A 37 -25.38 -1.03 9.52
CA CYS A 37 -25.86 -0.24 8.40
C CYS A 37 -25.84 1.23 8.77
N SER A 38 -25.51 2.08 7.81
CA SER A 38 -25.52 3.52 7.94
C SER A 38 -26.32 4.16 6.82
N TRP A 39 -26.92 5.32 7.10
CA TRP A 39 -27.72 6.03 6.12
C TRP A 39 -27.57 7.54 6.20
N HIS A 40 -27.85 8.22 5.09
CA HIS A 40 -27.90 9.67 5.04
C HIS A 40 -28.85 10.14 3.93
N LEU A 41 -29.36 11.36 4.10
CA LEU A 41 -30.13 12.04 3.07
C LEU A 41 -29.17 12.87 2.23
N GLN A 42 -29.16 12.65 0.91
CA GLN A 42 -28.39 13.49 -0.02
C GLN A 42 -28.85 14.96 -0.01
N HIS A 43 -30.14 15.17 0.31
CA HIS A 43 -30.78 16.48 0.34
C HIS A 43 -31.35 16.73 1.75
N PRO A 44 -30.87 17.75 2.48
CA PRO A 44 -31.41 18.11 3.78
C PRO A 44 -32.88 18.53 3.70
N THR A 45 -33.66 18.19 4.73
CA THR A 45 -35.09 18.53 4.83
C THR A 45 -35.37 19.86 5.56
N SER A 46 -34.35 20.44 6.20
CA SER A 46 -34.44 21.63 7.07
C SER A 46 -35.42 21.54 8.25
N ILE A 47 -35.94 20.34 8.52
CA ILE A 47 -36.82 20.01 9.64
C ILE A 47 -36.38 18.67 10.25
N PRO A 48 -36.67 18.41 11.53
CA PRO A 48 -36.36 17.14 12.18
C PRO A 48 -36.91 15.96 11.38
N THR A 49 -36.03 15.00 11.08
CA THR A 49 -36.37 13.78 10.35
C THR A 49 -35.87 12.59 11.15
N ASP A 50 -36.80 11.70 11.50
CA ASP A 50 -36.53 10.44 12.18
C ASP A 50 -36.37 9.32 11.15
N PHE A 51 -35.79 8.20 11.59
CA PHE A 51 -35.56 7.05 10.74
C PHE A 51 -36.05 5.79 11.42
N ASP A 52 -36.77 4.95 10.69
CA ASP A 52 -37.15 3.59 11.09
C ASP A 52 -36.36 2.57 10.28
N VAL A 53 -35.89 1.50 10.94
CA VAL A 53 -35.05 0.49 10.32
C VAL A 53 -35.62 -0.89 10.62
N THR A 54 -35.80 -1.69 9.56
CA THR A 54 -36.21 -3.09 9.67
C THR A 54 -35.24 -3.97 8.90
N VAL A 55 -34.82 -5.08 9.50
CA VAL A 55 -33.91 -6.04 8.89
C VAL A 55 -34.56 -7.42 8.87
N LEU A 56 -34.63 -8.01 7.69
CA LEU A 56 -35.16 -9.34 7.46
C LEU A 56 -34.06 -10.28 6.99
N HIS A 57 -34.08 -11.51 7.48
CA HIS A 57 -33.21 -12.59 7.04
C HIS A 57 -33.99 -13.89 7.10
N ASN A 58 -34.01 -14.65 6.00
CA ASN A 58 -34.80 -15.88 5.87
C ASN A 58 -36.26 -15.73 6.36
N GLN A 59 -36.95 -14.68 5.88
CA GLN A 59 -38.33 -14.30 6.27
C GLN A 59 -38.56 -13.97 7.76
N LYS A 60 -37.51 -13.94 8.59
CA LYS A 60 -37.56 -13.54 10.00
C LYS A 60 -37.07 -12.11 10.18
N SER A 61 -37.72 -11.37 11.08
CA SER A 61 -37.21 -10.06 11.52
C SER A 61 -36.08 -10.24 12.51
N LEU A 62 -34.98 -9.52 12.29
CA LEU A 62 -33.85 -9.48 13.20
C LEU A 62 -33.94 -8.28 14.14
N GLU A 63 -33.31 -8.41 15.30
CA GLU A 63 -33.18 -7.32 16.26
C GLU A 63 -32.17 -6.28 15.75
N VAL A 64 -32.55 -5.00 15.85
CA VAL A 64 -31.75 -3.88 15.35
C VAL A 64 -31.40 -2.97 16.53
N THR A 65 -30.11 -2.88 16.86
CA THR A 65 -29.62 -1.99 17.92
C THR A 65 -29.17 -0.65 17.31
N ARG A 66 -29.72 0.48 17.76
CA ARG A 66 -29.24 1.80 17.32
C ARG A 66 -27.88 2.12 17.92
N ASP A 67 -27.00 2.73 17.13
CA ASP A 67 -25.71 3.18 17.62
C ASP A 67 -25.87 4.42 18.51
N VAL A 68 -25.25 4.38 19.68
CA VAL A 68 -25.37 5.45 20.70
C VAL A 68 -24.63 6.72 20.27
N VAL A 69 -23.55 6.58 19.49
CA VAL A 69 -22.69 7.67 19.06
C VAL A 69 -23.14 8.20 17.69
N HIS A 70 -23.45 7.29 16.76
CA HIS A 70 -23.79 7.61 15.38
C HIS A 70 -25.29 7.44 15.12
N LYS A 71 -26.06 8.53 15.23
CA LYS A 71 -27.54 8.51 15.11
C LYS A 71 -28.09 7.79 13.87
N ASN A 72 -27.39 7.87 12.75
CA ASN A 72 -27.77 7.23 11.48
C ASN A 72 -27.01 5.93 11.23
N ARG A 73 -26.81 5.14 12.29
CA ARG A 73 -26.20 3.82 12.23
C ARG A 73 -26.94 2.85 13.14
N CYS A 74 -27.04 1.61 12.72
CA CYS A 74 -27.53 0.50 13.54
C CYS A 74 -26.64 -0.73 13.40
N HIS A 75 -26.71 -1.62 14.37
CA HIS A 75 -25.99 -2.88 14.46
C HIS A 75 -26.96 -4.06 14.50
N VAL A 76 -26.58 -5.15 13.83
CA VAL A 76 -27.34 -6.40 13.74
C VAL A 76 -26.36 -7.56 13.92
N GLN A 77 -26.71 -8.51 14.78
CA GLN A 77 -25.92 -9.74 14.97
C GLN A 77 -26.24 -10.75 13.86
N PHE A 78 -25.23 -11.49 13.41
CA PHE A 78 -25.47 -12.61 12.50
C PHE A 78 -26.11 -13.77 13.30
N PRO A 79 -27.28 -14.29 12.87
CA PRO A 79 -27.93 -15.41 13.55
C PRO A 79 -27.21 -16.73 13.31
N GLU A 80 -26.55 -16.87 12.16
CA GLU A 80 -25.74 -18.00 11.73
C GLU A 80 -24.58 -17.48 10.87
N VAL A 81 -23.50 -18.26 10.78
CA VAL A 81 -22.34 -17.93 9.94
C VAL A 81 -22.48 -18.69 8.62
N PHE A 82 -22.03 -18.08 7.53
CA PHE A 82 -22.09 -18.64 6.18
C PHE A 82 -23.52 -18.87 5.68
N SER A 83 -24.45 -17.96 6.02
CA SER A 83 -25.83 -18.09 5.54
C SER A 83 -25.91 -17.91 4.02
N SER A 84 -26.66 -18.78 3.35
CA SER A 84 -27.01 -18.63 1.93
C SER A 84 -28.23 -17.74 1.70
N TYR A 85 -28.90 -17.29 2.77
CA TYR A 85 -30.06 -16.40 2.65
C TYR A 85 -29.63 -14.94 2.63
N PRO A 86 -30.15 -14.13 1.69
CA PRO A 86 -29.82 -12.72 1.66
C PRO A 86 -30.50 -11.96 2.82
N TYR A 87 -29.81 -10.93 3.30
CA TYR A 87 -30.37 -9.94 4.21
C TYR A 87 -31.11 -8.88 3.41
N ARG A 88 -32.26 -8.43 3.92
CA ARG A 88 -33.00 -7.28 3.38
C ARG A 88 -33.12 -6.21 4.46
N VAL A 89 -32.50 -5.06 4.22
CA VAL A 89 -32.52 -3.90 5.12
C VAL A 89 -33.41 -2.84 4.49
N ASN A 90 -34.39 -2.34 5.24
CA ASN A 90 -35.23 -1.23 4.82
C ASN A 90 -35.12 -0.08 5.82
N VAL A 91 -34.75 1.11 5.32
CA VAL A 91 -34.64 2.34 6.09
C VAL A 91 -35.68 3.33 5.60
N THR A 92 -36.55 3.80 6.49
CA THR A 92 -37.61 4.76 6.19
C THR A 92 -37.31 6.08 6.91
N ALA A 93 -37.10 7.14 6.16
CA ALA A 93 -37.02 8.51 6.67
C ALA A 93 -38.44 9.08 6.84
N VAL A 94 -38.72 9.71 7.98
CA VAL A 94 -40.04 10.22 8.34
C VAL A 94 -39.91 11.62 8.93
N ASN A 95 -40.69 12.57 8.42
CA ASN A 95 -40.88 13.87 9.05
C ASN A 95 -42.32 14.36 8.92
N ALA A 96 -42.60 15.57 9.40
CA ALA A 96 -43.95 16.15 9.39
C ALA A 96 -44.56 16.34 7.98
N LEU A 97 -43.75 16.32 6.92
CA LEU A 97 -44.17 16.54 5.54
C LEU A 97 -44.32 15.24 4.74
N GLY A 98 -43.79 14.12 5.22
CA GLY A 98 -43.90 12.85 4.51
C GLY A 98 -42.91 11.78 4.95
N LYS A 99 -42.83 10.73 4.15
CA LYS A 99 -41.93 9.60 4.36
C LYS A 99 -41.36 9.09 3.04
N ALA A 100 -40.14 8.57 3.08
CA ALA A 100 -39.49 7.92 1.95
C ALA A 100 -38.61 6.77 2.46
N SER A 101 -38.51 5.69 1.68
CA SER A 101 -37.83 4.47 2.13
C SER A 101 -36.90 3.89 1.07
N THR A 102 -35.77 3.36 1.53
CA THR A 102 -34.82 2.62 0.70
C THR A 102 -34.65 1.21 1.25
N ALA A 103 -34.84 0.22 0.39
CA ALA A 103 -34.55 -1.17 0.71
C ALA A 103 -33.35 -1.66 -0.10
N ILE A 104 -32.39 -2.27 0.58
CA ILE A 104 -31.24 -2.95 -0.03
C ILE A 104 -31.24 -4.42 0.37
N THR A 105 -30.78 -5.26 -0.55
CA THR A 105 -30.63 -6.71 -0.34
C THR A 105 -29.20 -7.09 -0.62
N PHE A 106 -28.59 -7.90 0.24
CA PHE A 106 -27.21 -8.37 0.07
C PHE A 106 -27.01 -9.75 0.68
N GLU A 107 -26.02 -10.46 0.16
CA GLU A 107 -25.51 -11.69 0.77
C GLU A 107 -24.47 -11.34 1.83
N GLU A 108 -24.35 -12.21 2.84
CA GLU A 108 -23.44 -12.05 3.98
C GLU A 108 -22.00 -11.73 3.54
N PHE A 109 -21.49 -12.50 2.59
CA PHE A 109 -20.10 -12.41 2.12
C PHE A 109 -19.78 -11.09 1.41
N ASN A 110 -20.78 -10.40 0.85
CA ASN A 110 -20.57 -9.20 0.04
C ASN A 110 -20.34 -7.94 0.88
N ILE A 111 -20.77 -7.94 2.15
CA ILE A 111 -20.62 -6.79 3.04
C ILE A 111 -19.42 -6.89 3.98
N VAL A 112 -18.69 -8.01 3.96
CA VAL A 112 -17.48 -8.18 4.78
C VAL A 112 -16.40 -7.24 4.26
N LYS A 113 -15.94 -6.35 5.14
CA LYS A 113 -14.86 -5.40 4.90
C LYS A 113 -14.23 -5.07 6.25
N PRO A 114 -13.09 -5.71 6.61
CA PRO A 114 -12.37 -5.42 7.85
C PRO A 114 -11.99 -3.94 7.95
N ASP A 115 -11.62 -3.47 9.13
CA ASP A 115 -10.94 -2.17 9.27
C ASP A 115 -9.47 -2.27 8.80
N PRO A 116 -8.81 -1.14 8.48
CA PRO A 116 -7.40 -1.17 8.07
C PRO A 116 -6.50 -1.74 9.19
N PRO A 117 -5.34 -2.35 8.85
CA PRO A 117 -4.36 -2.79 9.84
C PRO A 117 -3.93 -1.66 10.77
N GLU A 118 -3.70 -1.99 12.03
CA GLU A 118 -3.32 -1.06 13.07
C GLU A 118 -1.81 -1.07 13.32
N ARG A 119 -1.29 0.00 13.94
CA ARG A 119 0.12 0.07 14.40
C ARG A 119 1.14 -0.34 13.33
N VAL A 120 0.92 0.12 12.09
CA VAL A 120 1.90 -0.07 11.03
C VAL A 120 3.18 0.67 11.42
N VAL A 121 4.32 -0.02 11.38
CA VAL A 121 5.64 0.53 11.68
C VAL A 121 6.60 0.07 10.59
N ALA A 122 7.52 0.95 10.18
CA ALA A 122 8.59 0.62 9.26
C ALA A 122 9.93 1.07 9.85
N THR A 123 10.86 0.15 10.01
CA THR A 123 12.19 0.41 10.58
C THR A 123 13.29 0.02 9.60
N PRO A 124 14.37 0.82 9.50
CA PRO A 124 15.49 0.45 8.66
C PRO A 124 16.27 -0.71 9.27
N SER A 125 16.49 -1.75 8.47
CA SER A 125 17.19 -2.98 8.86
C SER A 125 18.56 -3.10 8.18
N ASN A 126 18.73 -2.47 7.00
CA ASN A 126 20.00 -2.42 6.25
C ASN A 126 19.97 -1.27 5.20
N VAL A 127 21.05 -1.11 4.43
CA VAL A 127 21.24 -0.09 3.37
C VAL A 127 20.13 -0.09 2.31
N ARG A 128 19.47 -1.23 2.10
CA ARG A 128 18.36 -1.37 1.12
C ARG A 128 17.19 -2.15 1.68
N ARG A 129 17.05 -2.17 3.01
CA ARG A 129 16.03 -2.97 3.68
C ARG A 129 15.22 -2.17 4.68
N LEU A 130 13.90 -2.32 4.59
CA LEU A 130 12.94 -1.81 5.55
C LEU A 130 12.15 -3.01 6.09
N GLU A 131 12.17 -3.18 7.40
CA GLU A 131 11.30 -4.12 8.09
C GLU A 131 9.99 -3.42 8.40
N VAL A 132 8.88 -3.99 7.95
CA VAL A 132 7.54 -3.46 8.13
C VAL A 132 6.73 -4.43 8.98
N THR A 133 6.11 -3.94 10.03
CA THR A 133 5.25 -4.72 10.92
C THR A 133 3.92 -4.02 11.14
N TRP A 134 2.87 -4.78 11.43
CA TRP A 134 1.53 -4.26 11.71
C TRP A 134 0.76 -5.20 12.62
N ASN A 135 -0.36 -4.72 13.14
CA ASN A 135 -1.32 -5.53 13.88
C ASN A 135 -2.58 -5.75 13.03
N SER A 136 -3.20 -6.91 13.20
CA SER A 136 -4.58 -7.14 12.73
C SER A 136 -5.53 -6.09 13.34
N PRO A 137 -6.61 -5.72 12.66
CA PRO A 137 -7.58 -4.76 13.18
C PRO A 137 -8.20 -5.28 14.48
N SER A 138 -8.27 -4.44 15.52
CA SER A 138 -8.81 -4.84 16.83
C SER A 138 -10.31 -5.17 16.80
N THR A 139 -11.02 -4.71 15.77
CA THR A 139 -12.43 -5.04 15.53
C THR A 139 -12.62 -6.43 14.96
N TRP A 140 -11.58 -7.04 14.36
CA TRP A 140 -11.65 -8.37 13.80
C TRP A 140 -11.45 -9.41 14.92
N PRO A 141 -12.49 -10.17 15.28
CA PRO A 141 -12.52 -10.84 16.58
C PRO A 141 -11.71 -12.12 16.65
N ASP A 142 -11.54 -12.84 15.54
CA ASP A 142 -10.97 -14.18 15.52
C ASP A 142 -10.17 -14.42 14.24
N VAL A 143 -8.87 -14.09 14.30
CA VAL A 143 -7.94 -14.28 13.19
C VAL A 143 -7.52 -15.74 13.02
N GLU A 144 -7.73 -16.60 14.02
CA GLU A 144 -7.40 -18.03 13.93
C GLU A 144 -8.47 -18.79 13.14
N ILE A 145 -9.74 -18.44 13.35
CA ILE A 145 -10.87 -19.04 12.62
C ILE A 145 -11.11 -18.32 11.28
N PHE A 146 -10.97 -16.99 11.24
CA PHE A 146 -11.16 -16.18 10.03
C PHE A 146 -9.86 -15.44 9.68
N PRO A 147 -8.88 -16.16 9.08
CA PRO A 147 -7.58 -15.61 8.78
C PRO A 147 -7.69 -14.46 7.78
N LEU A 148 -6.77 -13.51 7.96
CA LEU A 148 -6.67 -12.32 7.12
C LEU A 148 -5.48 -12.44 6.17
N LYS A 149 -5.66 -11.90 4.98
CA LYS A 149 -4.55 -11.53 4.10
C LYS A 149 -4.34 -10.03 4.09
N TYR A 150 -3.14 -9.66 3.71
CA TYR A 150 -2.65 -8.30 3.70
C TYR A 150 -2.12 -7.93 2.33
N PHE A 151 -2.34 -6.68 1.94
CA PHE A 151 -1.80 -6.09 0.75
C PHE A 151 -0.94 -4.92 1.18
N LEU A 152 0.36 -5.08 1.08
CA LEU A 152 1.35 -4.04 1.34
C LEU A 152 1.57 -3.26 0.05
N ARG A 153 1.56 -1.93 0.13
CA ARG A 153 2.06 -1.08 -0.94
C ARG A 153 3.14 -0.14 -0.44
N TYR A 154 4.16 0.06 -1.26
CA TYR A 154 5.24 0.99 -0.96
C TYR A 154 5.79 1.63 -2.23
N ARG A 155 6.30 2.84 -2.09
CA ARG A 155 7.06 3.52 -3.13
C ARG A 155 8.04 4.51 -2.50
N PRO A 156 9.18 4.77 -3.13
CA PRO A 156 10.02 5.90 -2.72
C PRO A 156 9.30 7.21 -3.08
N LEU A 157 9.44 8.26 -2.28
CA LEU A 157 8.78 9.55 -2.55
C LEU A 157 9.23 10.20 -3.86
N ILE A 158 10.39 9.82 -4.37
CA ILE A 158 10.94 10.26 -5.66
C ILE A 158 10.28 9.61 -6.88
N ARG A 159 9.35 8.65 -6.70
CA ARG A 159 8.62 8.00 -7.79
C ARG A 159 7.16 7.81 -7.44
N ASP A 160 6.27 7.90 -8.42
CA ASP A 160 4.83 7.73 -8.20
C ASP A 160 4.34 6.29 -8.41
N GLN A 161 5.21 5.39 -8.87
CA GLN A 161 4.87 3.99 -9.09
C GLN A 161 4.87 3.20 -7.78
N TRP A 162 3.71 2.66 -7.43
CA TRP A 162 3.54 1.75 -6.29
C TRP A 162 4.03 0.35 -6.61
N GLN A 163 4.78 -0.21 -5.66
CA GLN A 163 5.03 -1.64 -5.55
C GLN A 163 4.02 -2.27 -4.63
N HIS A 164 3.72 -3.55 -4.85
CA HIS A 164 2.69 -4.27 -4.14
C HIS A 164 3.17 -5.67 -3.73
N VAL A 165 2.78 -6.11 -2.54
CA VAL A 165 3.04 -7.45 -2.02
C VAL A 165 1.77 -7.95 -1.33
N GLU A 166 1.26 -9.11 -1.76
CA GLU A 166 0.16 -9.81 -1.08
C GLU A 166 0.75 -10.85 -0.14
N LEU A 167 0.26 -10.87 1.10
CA LEU A 167 0.75 -11.70 2.20
C LEU A 167 -0.43 -12.38 2.87
N SER A 168 -0.39 -13.70 2.98
CA SER A 168 -1.41 -14.47 3.70
C SER A 168 -0.93 -14.72 5.12
N ASP A 169 -1.77 -14.43 6.12
CA ASP A 169 -1.53 -14.77 7.53
C ASP A 169 -0.15 -14.34 8.07
N SER A 170 0.32 -13.16 7.64
CA SER A 170 1.57 -12.57 8.11
C SER A 170 1.34 -11.13 8.53
N THR A 171 1.90 -10.76 9.68
CA THR A 171 1.87 -9.41 10.26
C THR A 171 3.18 -8.65 10.08
N ALA A 172 4.11 -9.19 9.28
CA ALA A 172 5.39 -8.56 8.99
C ALA A 172 5.87 -8.86 7.56
N HIS A 173 6.69 -7.94 7.03
CA HIS A 173 7.37 -8.11 5.76
C HIS A 173 8.67 -7.28 5.71
N THR A 174 9.71 -7.84 5.09
CA THR A 174 10.95 -7.09 4.82
C THR A 174 10.99 -6.68 3.35
N ILE A 175 10.92 -5.38 3.09
CA ILE A 175 11.21 -4.80 1.77
C ILE A 175 12.72 -4.92 1.54
N THR A 176 13.14 -5.50 0.42
CA THR A 176 14.56 -5.84 0.15
C THR A 176 15.19 -5.10 -1.02
N ASP A 177 14.39 -4.37 -1.76
CA ASP A 177 14.74 -3.63 -2.98
C ASP A 177 14.65 -2.10 -2.77
N ALA A 178 14.70 -1.64 -1.52
CA ALA A 178 14.61 -0.23 -1.21
C ALA A 178 15.85 0.53 -1.72
N TYR A 179 15.67 1.78 -2.17
CA TYR A 179 16.76 2.66 -2.55
C TYR A 179 17.43 3.25 -1.31
N ALA A 180 18.74 3.08 -1.20
CA ALA A 180 19.54 3.58 -0.08
C ALA A 180 19.33 5.08 0.15
N GLY A 181 19.08 5.46 1.40
CA GLY A 181 18.87 6.86 1.81
C GLY A 181 17.68 7.57 1.16
N LYS A 182 16.74 6.86 0.51
CA LYS A 182 15.52 7.46 -0.04
C LYS A 182 14.34 7.19 0.87
N GLU A 183 13.56 8.22 1.14
CA GLU A 183 12.35 8.09 1.94
C GLU A 183 11.25 7.36 1.17
N TYR A 184 10.56 6.45 1.86
CA TYR A 184 9.44 5.66 1.35
C TYR A 184 8.16 6.06 2.04
N ILE A 185 7.05 5.97 1.31
CA ILE A 185 5.69 5.92 1.86
C ILE A 185 5.19 4.48 1.79
N ILE A 186 4.64 3.99 2.90
CA ILE A 186 4.26 2.59 3.09
C ILE A 186 2.85 2.54 3.67
N GLN A 187 2.00 1.66 3.12
CA GLN A 187 0.63 1.42 3.60
C GLN A 187 0.28 -0.05 3.49
N VAL A 188 -0.60 -0.51 4.38
CA VAL A 188 -1.10 -1.88 4.39
C VAL A 188 -2.62 -1.84 4.36
N ALA A 189 -3.24 -2.73 3.57
CA ALA A 189 -4.66 -3.03 3.64
C ALA A 189 -4.82 -4.51 4.01
N THR A 190 -5.97 -4.88 4.56
CA THR A 190 -6.33 -6.26 4.89
C THR A 190 -7.70 -6.67 4.35
N LYS A 191 -7.88 -7.96 4.11
CA LYS A 191 -9.11 -8.61 3.68
C LYS A 191 -9.18 -10.00 4.32
N ASP A 192 -10.37 -10.51 4.55
CA ASP A 192 -10.58 -11.95 4.73
C ASP A 192 -10.01 -12.75 3.54
N MET A 193 -9.57 -13.99 3.79
CA MET A 193 -8.95 -14.85 2.79
C MET A 193 -9.87 -15.16 1.59
N GLU A 194 -11.16 -15.34 1.83
CA GLU A 194 -12.10 -15.87 0.84
C GLU A 194 -13.19 -14.85 0.50
N ILE A 195 -13.74 -14.17 1.50
CA ILE A 195 -14.97 -13.37 1.36
C ILE A 195 -14.71 -11.87 1.47
N GLY A 196 -15.68 -11.07 1.05
CA GLY A 196 -15.65 -9.62 1.24
C GLY A 196 -14.67 -8.86 0.35
N THR A 197 -14.37 -7.64 0.79
CA THR A 197 -13.57 -6.65 0.08
C THR A 197 -12.41 -6.15 0.93
N TRP A 198 -11.37 -5.64 0.27
CA TRP A 198 -10.24 -5.02 0.94
C TRP A 198 -10.72 -3.84 1.80
N SER A 199 -10.16 -3.74 3.01
CA SER A 199 -10.22 -2.54 3.83
C SER A 199 -9.62 -1.34 3.10
N ASP A 200 -9.87 -0.14 3.63
CA ASP A 200 -9.13 1.03 3.20
C ASP A 200 -7.64 0.88 3.57
N TRP A 201 -6.78 1.66 2.91
CA TRP A 201 -5.36 1.67 3.28
C TRP A 201 -5.16 2.19 4.69
N SER A 202 -4.23 1.60 5.43
CA SER A 202 -3.78 2.11 6.72
C SER A 202 -3.31 3.56 6.60
N VAL A 203 -3.23 4.24 7.75
CA VAL A 203 -2.46 5.49 7.83
C VAL A 203 -1.06 5.23 7.29
N ALA A 204 -0.61 6.12 6.40
CA ALA A 204 0.69 5.98 5.76
C ALA A 204 1.81 6.20 6.77
N VAL A 205 2.84 5.36 6.67
CA VAL A 205 4.08 5.52 7.42
C VAL A 205 5.24 5.84 6.49
N TYR A 206 6.23 6.51 7.05
CA TYR A 206 7.42 6.94 6.32
C TYR A 206 8.65 6.31 6.95
N ALA A 207 9.56 5.84 6.11
CA ALA A 207 10.82 5.27 6.55
C ALA A 207 11.90 5.45 5.49
N THR A 208 13.15 5.58 5.95
CA THR A 208 14.32 5.71 5.08
C THR A 208 15.30 4.58 5.42
N PRO A 209 15.67 3.70 4.46
CA PRO A 209 16.66 2.66 4.70
C PRO A 209 18.04 3.30 4.95
N TRP A 210 18.97 2.54 5.53
CA TRP A 210 20.29 3.09 5.80
C TRP A 210 20.99 3.58 4.53
N MET A 211 21.92 4.50 4.68
CA MET A 211 22.83 4.88 3.61
C MET A 211 24.04 3.95 3.62
N ASP A 212 24.70 3.79 2.47
CA ASP A 212 26.05 3.23 2.46
C ASP A 212 26.94 4.09 3.38
N GLU A 213 27.69 3.47 4.29
CA GLU A 213 28.71 4.20 5.03
C GLU A 213 29.70 4.82 4.03
N PRO A 214 30.11 6.08 4.20
CA PRO A 214 31.16 6.66 3.37
C PRO A 214 32.40 5.78 3.50
N LYS A 215 32.84 5.14 2.39
CA LYS A 215 34.16 4.51 2.35
C LYS A 215 35.16 5.59 2.74
N GLN A 216 35.81 5.44 3.90
CA GLN A 216 36.92 6.31 4.28
C GLN A 216 37.97 6.22 3.18
N ILE A 217 38.17 7.31 2.46
CA ILE A 217 39.32 7.46 1.58
C ILE A 217 40.50 7.62 2.54
N PRO A 218 41.51 6.74 2.52
CA PRO A 218 42.72 6.98 3.29
C PRO A 218 43.28 8.32 2.82
N SER A 219 43.42 9.28 3.74
CA SER A 219 44.15 10.51 3.48
C SER A 219 45.61 10.14 3.22
N THR A 220 45.98 9.97 1.96
CA THR A 220 47.38 10.10 1.53
C THR A 220 47.71 11.58 1.61
N THR A 221 48.07 12.02 2.82
CA THR A 221 48.82 13.27 2.98
C THR A 221 50.20 12.99 2.42
N GLU A 222 50.42 13.38 1.17
CA GLU A 222 51.75 13.59 0.61
C GLU A 222 52.46 14.62 1.51
N GLN A 223 53.43 14.15 2.28
CA GLN A 223 54.43 15.01 2.88
C GLN A 223 55.40 15.41 1.76
N GLU A 224 55.02 16.42 1.00
CA GLU A 224 55.92 17.16 0.13
C GLU A 224 56.85 18.01 1.02
N LEU A 225 57.91 17.38 1.55
CA LEU A 225 58.98 18.09 2.25
C LEU A 225 59.96 18.64 1.20
N LEU A 226 59.82 19.92 0.91
CA LEU A 226 60.74 20.70 0.08
C LEU A 226 62.09 20.94 0.78
N LEU A 227 63.14 20.63 0.01
CA LEU A 227 64.48 21.24 -0.05
C LEU A 227 65.45 21.12 1.13
N GLU A 228 66.57 20.43 0.88
CA GLU A 228 67.87 21.08 1.05
C GLU A 228 68.89 20.55 0.02
N THR A 229 69.43 21.45 -0.81
CA THR A 229 70.51 21.18 -1.76
C THR A 229 71.80 21.74 -1.17
N THR A 230 72.86 20.93 -1.05
CA THR A 230 74.26 21.39 -0.98
C THR A 230 75.20 20.26 -1.47
N PRO A 231 76.21 20.55 -2.32
CA PRO A 231 76.96 19.54 -3.08
C PRO A 231 78.23 19.06 -2.36
N SER A 232 78.74 17.89 -2.78
CA SER A 232 80.06 17.38 -2.38
C SER A 232 80.67 16.44 -3.45
N PRO A 233 82.01 16.30 -3.50
CA PRO A 233 82.83 16.28 -4.72
C PRO A 233 83.20 14.87 -5.24
N PRO A 234 83.73 14.75 -6.47
CA PRO A 234 83.96 13.45 -7.12
C PRO A 234 85.33 12.84 -6.75
N PRO A 235 85.43 11.50 -6.74
CA PRO A 235 86.54 10.83 -7.44
C PRO A 235 86.19 9.39 -7.91
N PRO A 236 87.14 8.61 -8.49
CA PRO A 236 87.94 8.87 -9.68
C PRO A 236 87.76 7.77 -10.75
N SER A 237 88.31 8.04 -11.94
CA SER A 237 88.34 7.20 -13.14
C SER A 237 89.22 5.93 -13.00
N ALA A 238 88.76 4.79 -13.54
CA ALA A 238 89.60 3.70 -14.05
C ALA A 238 88.84 2.82 -15.08
N GLU A 239 89.11 3.08 -16.36
CA GLU A 239 89.33 2.20 -17.54
C GLU A 239 88.52 0.91 -17.86
N PRO A 240 88.51 0.50 -19.16
CA PRO A 240 87.38 -0.17 -19.80
C PRO A 240 87.65 -1.64 -20.16
N HIS A 241 86.58 -2.44 -20.29
CA HIS A 241 86.65 -3.70 -21.04
C HIS A 241 85.50 -3.85 -22.05
N ARG A 242 85.94 -3.97 -23.31
CA ARG A 242 85.24 -4.38 -24.54
C ARG A 242 84.53 -5.74 -24.38
N ALA A 243 83.37 -5.88 -25.03
CA ALA A 243 83.18 -6.63 -26.28
C ALA A 243 81.77 -7.23 -26.38
N GLY A 244 81.15 -7.14 -27.56
CA GLY A 244 80.12 -8.09 -28.00
C GLY A 244 78.81 -7.47 -28.48
N VAL A 245 78.64 -7.46 -29.80
CA VAL A 245 77.47 -7.13 -30.62
C VAL A 245 77.38 -8.31 -31.62
N PRO A 246 76.31 -8.58 -32.41
CA PRO A 246 74.85 -8.52 -32.23
C PRO A 246 74.18 -9.87 -32.67
N VAL A 247 72.94 -9.78 -33.14
CA VAL A 247 72.16 -10.66 -34.05
C VAL A 247 71.12 -11.50 -33.31
N GLY A 248 69.83 -11.48 -33.64
CA GLY A 248 69.12 -10.72 -34.66
C GLY A 248 67.66 -11.20 -34.82
N ARG A 249 66.91 -10.43 -35.60
CA ARG A 249 65.82 -10.84 -36.53
C ARG A 249 64.59 -11.53 -35.90
N ALA A 250 63.46 -10.83 -35.83
CA ALA A 250 62.33 -10.84 -36.78
C ALA A 250 61.72 -12.25 -36.95
N SER A 251 60.40 -12.47 -36.90
CA SER A 251 59.42 -11.93 -37.84
C SER A 251 57.99 -12.39 -37.49
N SER A 252 57.01 -11.65 -38.02
CA SER A 252 55.69 -12.08 -38.52
C SER A 252 54.65 -12.61 -37.52
N SER A 253 53.52 -11.93 -37.29
CA SER A 253 52.39 -11.66 -38.21
C SER A 253 51.70 -12.94 -38.69
N LEU A 254 50.45 -13.18 -38.25
CA LEU A 254 49.24 -12.99 -39.06
C LEU A 254 47.98 -13.54 -38.36
N HIS A 255 46.89 -12.85 -38.69
CA HIS A 255 45.48 -13.07 -38.42
C HIS A 255 44.94 -14.49 -38.71
N LEU A 256 43.79 -14.86 -38.12
CA LEU A 256 42.49 -15.03 -38.80
C LEU A 256 41.48 -15.87 -37.96
N LEU A 257 40.27 -15.31 -37.86
CA LEU A 257 38.92 -15.91 -38.01
C LEU A 257 38.34 -16.91 -36.99
N SER A 258 37.12 -16.54 -36.55
CA SER A 258 36.01 -17.37 -36.05
C SER A 258 35.52 -18.38 -37.10
N PRO A 259 34.82 -19.47 -36.70
CA PRO A 259 33.36 -19.48 -36.87
C PRO A 259 32.56 -20.18 -35.74
N LEU A 260 31.25 -19.98 -35.84
CA LEU A 260 30.14 -20.41 -35.00
C LEU A 260 29.90 -21.94 -34.94
N LEU A 261 29.19 -22.37 -33.89
CA LEU A 261 27.87 -23.04 -33.88
C LEU A 261 27.76 -24.00 -32.68
N TRP A 262 26.64 -23.98 -31.96
CA TRP A 262 25.76 -25.13 -31.72
C TRP A 262 24.58 -24.80 -30.79
N SER A 263 23.47 -25.48 -31.07
CA SER A 263 22.36 -25.87 -30.18
C SER A 263 21.11 -24.99 -30.10
N SER A 264 20.20 -25.29 -31.03
CA SER A 264 18.73 -25.23 -30.92
C SER A 264 18.17 -26.27 -29.92
N CYS A 265 17.00 -26.01 -29.30
CA CYS A 265 15.71 -26.73 -29.54
C CYS A 265 14.72 -26.69 -28.35
N LEU A 266 13.42 -26.80 -28.69
CA LEU A 266 12.21 -27.13 -27.90
C LEU A 266 11.42 -25.98 -27.23
N LEU A 267 10.24 -25.62 -27.77
CA LEU A 267 8.96 -26.34 -27.53
C LEU A 267 7.80 -25.75 -28.38
N GLN A 268 7.01 -26.66 -28.96
CA GLN A 268 5.66 -26.48 -29.53
C GLN A 268 4.68 -25.87 -28.50
N GLY A 269 3.55 -25.23 -28.81
CA GLY A 269 2.64 -25.29 -29.96
C GLY A 269 1.23 -25.59 -29.43
N ALA A 270 0.32 -24.61 -29.47
CA ALA A 270 -1.13 -24.81 -29.30
C ALA A 270 -1.88 -23.55 -29.76
N LEU A 271 -2.50 -23.60 -30.94
CA LEU A 271 -3.46 -22.59 -31.40
C LEU A 271 -4.49 -23.24 -32.31
N THR A 272 -5.58 -23.76 -31.74
CA THR A 272 -6.85 -24.01 -32.45
C THR A 272 -7.95 -24.24 -31.42
N LEU A 273 -8.95 -23.35 -31.40
CA LEU A 273 -10.41 -23.64 -31.30
C LEU A 273 -11.14 -22.35 -30.88
N ALA A 274 -11.61 -21.61 -31.88
CA ALA A 274 -12.68 -20.64 -31.74
C ALA A 274 -13.64 -20.88 -32.91
N LEU A 275 -14.68 -21.68 -32.65
CA LEU A 275 -15.96 -21.77 -33.37
C LEU A 275 -16.78 -22.91 -32.75
N MET A 276 -17.52 -22.58 -31.69
CA MET A 276 -18.89 -23.03 -31.39
C MET A 276 -19.46 -22.10 -30.31
#